data_AF-A0A6L2LHX0-F1
#
_entry.id   AF-A0A6L2LHX0-F1
#
_cell.length_a   1.000
_cell.length_b   1.000
_cell.length_c   1.000
_cell.angle_alpha   90.00
_cell.angle_beta   90.00
_cell.angle_gamma   90.00
#
_symmetry.space_group_name_H-M   'P 1'
#
loop_
_entity.id
_entity.type
_entity.pdbx_description
1 polymer ?
#
loop_
_entity_poly.entity_id
_entity_poly.type
_entity_poly.pdbx_seq_one_letter_code
_entity_poly.pdbx_strand_id
1 'polypeptide(L)'
;MSIHKSLFSVLMKSLSPQVVSIAKLPIHNPNEFNLWKMRIEQYFLMIDYSLWEIILNGDSPIPTRVIDGVVQPVTPTTAEQRLARKNELKAQGTLLMALPDKHQLKFNIHKDAKTLMEAIEKRFRRNKETKKVQKSLLKQQYENFTGSSSESLDQIHDRLQKLISQLEILGESLF
;
A
#
# COMPACT_ATOMS: atom_id res chain seq x y z
N MET A 1 -24.96 -6.53 3.11
CA MET A 1 -24.52 -5.29 2.41
C MET A 1 -24.54 -4.15 3.44
N SER A 2 -23.41 -3.51 3.77
CA SER A 2 -23.35 -2.52 4.87
C SER A 2 -23.71 -1.10 4.41
N ILE A 3 -24.39 -0.31 5.25
CA ILE A 3 -24.91 1.05 5.01
C ILE A 3 -23.82 2.00 4.50
N HIS A 4 -22.58 1.84 4.98
CA HIS A 4 -21.42 2.60 4.51
C HIS A 4 -21.14 2.43 3.01
N LYS A 5 -21.42 1.25 2.43
CA LYS A 5 -21.25 0.98 1.00
C LYS A 5 -22.27 1.72 0.14
N SER A 6 -23.50 1.86 0.64
CA SER A 6 -24.59 2.54 -0.08
C SER A 6 -24.36 4.06 -0.14
N LEU A 7 -23.98 4.67 0.97
CA LEU A 7 -23.73 6.12 1.04
C LEU A 7 -22.53 6.52 0.17
N PHE A 8 -21.48 5.71 0.16
CA PHE A 8 -20.31 5.95 -0.68
C PHE A 8 -20.65 5.85 -2.18
N SER A 9 -21.41 4.83 -2.61
CA SER A 9 -21.83 4.71 -4.01
C SER A 9 -22.71 5.87 -4.49
N VAL A 10 -23.60 6.38 -3.63
CA VAL A 10 -24.46 7.54 -3.93
C VAL A 10 -23.64 8.82 -4.08
N LEU A 11 -22.66 9.06 -3.20
CA LEU A 11 -21.75 10.21 -3.29
C LEU A 11 -20.96 10.19 -4.61
N MET A 12 -20.46 9.03 -5.00
CA MET A 12 -19.66 8.88 -6.22
C MET A 12 -20.46 9.09 -7.50
N LYS A 13 -21.73 8.67 -7.53
CA LYS A 13 -22.65 8.94 -8.65
C LYS A 13 -22.99 10.41 -8.82
N SER A 14 -22.78 11.23 -7.79
CA SER A 14 -23.06 12.68 -7.80
C SER A 14 -21.87 13.53 -8.27
N LEU A 15 -20.65 12.96 -8.31
CA LEU A 15 -19.46 13.63 -8.83
C LEU A 15 -19.47 13.65 -10.35
N SER A 16 -19.10 14.77 -10.97
CA SER A 16 -19.10 14.89 -12.42
C SER A 16 -18.00 14.04 -13.08
N PRO A 17 -18.20 13.54 -14.32
CA PRO A 17 -17.18 12.78 -15.04
C PRO A 17 -15.84 13.51 -15.21
N GLN A 18 -15.86 14.85 -15.27
CA GLN A 18 -14.65 15.67 -15.35
C GLN A 18 -13.85 15.64 -14.05
N VAL A 19 -14.51 15.68 -12.88
CA VAL A 19 -13.82 15.59 -11.58
C VAL A 19 -13.18 14.22 -11.37
N VAL A 20 -13.82 13.16 -11.87
CA VAL A 20 -13.26 11.79 -11.89
C VAL A 20 -12.04 11.68 -12.82
N SER A 21 -12.00 12.43 -13.92
CA SER A 21 -10.88 12.40 -14.89
C SER A 21 -9.60 13.14 -14.44
N ILE A 22 -9.67 13.94 -13.37
CA ILE A 22 -8.56 14.80 -12.90
C ILE A 22 -7.74 14.14 -11.78
N ALA A 23 -8.21 13.07 -11.15
CA ALA A 23 -7.50 12.53 -9.99
C ALA A 23 -6.15 11.93 -10.39
N LYS A 24 -5.10 12.49 -9.79
CA LYS A 24 -3.73 12.01 -9.95
C LYS A 24 -3.54 10.69 -9.21
N LEU A 25 -2.91 9.71 -9.86
CA LEU A 25 -2.55 8.43 -9.24
C LEU A 25 -1.67 8.69 -8.00
N PRO A 26 -2.03 8.19 -6.80
CA PRO A 26 -1.22 8.39 -5.62
C PRO A 26 0.03 7.50 -5.66
N ILE A 27 1.19 8.13 -5.76
CA ILE A 27 2.48 7.42 -5.73
C ILE A 27 2.83 7.05 -4.28
N HIS A 28 3.28 5.81 -4.09
CA HIS A 28 3.61 5.26 -2.78
C HIS A 28 4.84 5.94 -2.17
N ASN A 29 4.62 6.54 -1.00
CA ASN A 29 5.65 7.01 -0.09
C ASN A 29 5.85 5.98 1.04
N PRO A 30 7.04 5.34 1.16
CA PRO A 30 7.32 4.37 2.22
C PRO A 30 7.18 4.89 3.65
N ASN A 31 7.18 6.22 3.85
CA ASN A 31 6.98 6.86 5.15
C ASN A 31 5.50 7.06 5.50
N GLU A 32 4.60 6.99 4.51
CA GLU A 32 3.18 7.32 4.65
C GLU A 32 2.27 6.18 4.16
N PHE A 33 2.68 4.93 4.39
CA PHE A 33 1.99 3.76 3.83
C PHE A 33 0.48 3.73 4.07
N ASN A 34 0.01 4.06 5.29
CA ASN A 34 -1.42 4.08 5.60
C ASN A 34 -2.18 5.15 4.81
N LEU A 35 -1.59 6.34 4.66
CA LEU A 35 -2.19 7.44 3.90
C LEU A 35 -2.22 7.09 2.40
N TRP A 36 -1.14 6.49 1.90
CA TRP A 36 -1.11 5.96 0.54
C TRP A 36 -2.18 4.88 0.33
N LYS A 37 -2.33 3.92 1.26
CA LYS A 37 -3.35 2.88 1.19
C LYS A 37 -4.77 3.48 1.12
N MET A 38 -5.07 4.47 1.96
CA MET A 38 -6.35 5.19 1.90
C MET A 38 -6.54 5.90 0.54
N ARG A 39 -5.49 6.56 0.02
CA ARG A 39 -5.56 7.27 -1.26
C ARG A 39 -5.73 6.32 -2.45
N ILE A 40 -5.03 5.18 -2.48
CA ILE A 40 -5.14 4.22 -3.58
C ILE A 40 -6.49 3.50 -3.55
N GLU A 41 -7.03 3.21 -2.37
CA GLU A 41 -8.41 2.73 -2.19
C GLU A 41 -9.42 3.70 -2.82
N GLN A 42 -9.35 4.98 -2.43
CA GLN A 42 -10.22 6.02 -2.98
C GLN A 42 -10.04 6.19 -4.49
N TYR A 43 -8.82 6.07 -5.01
CA TYR A 43 -8.53 6.17 -6.44
C TYR A 43 -9.24 5.06 -7.23
N PHE A 44 -9.16 3.80 -6.79
CA PHE A 44 -9.88 2.70 -7.44
C PHE A 44 -11.39 2.88 -7.37
N LEU A 45 -11.89 3.24 -6.19
CA LEU A 45 -13.31 3.49 -5.97
C LEU A 45 -13.87 4.63 -6.83
N MET A 46 -13.04 5.64 -7.14
CA MET A 46 -13.41 6.75 -8.01
C MET A 46 -13.41 6.39 -9.49
N ILE A 47 -12.48 5.54 -9.92
CA ILE A 47 -12.37 5.13 -11.33
C ILE A 47 -13.42 4.08 -11.71
N ASP A 48 -13.52 3.02 -10.91
CA ASP A 48 -14.46 1.93 -11.11
C ASP A 48 -14.43 1.02 -9.87
N TYR A 49 -15.56 0.98 -9.16
CA TYR A 49 -15.76 0.15 -7.98
C TYR A 49 -15.39 -1.33 -8.23
N SER A 50 -15.61 -1.83 -9.45
CA SER A 50 -15.30 -3.21 -9.83
C SER A 50 -13.81 -3.55 -9.71
N LEU A 51 -12.92 -2.55 -9.87
CA LEU A 51 -11.47 -2.75 -9.71
C LEU A 51 -11.08 -2.98 -8.25
N TRP A 52 -11.74 -2.27 -7.32
CA TRP A 52 -11.52 -2.49 -5.89
C TRP A 52 -12.06 -3.84 -5.43
N GLU A 53 -13.21 -4.28 -5.96
CA GLU A 53 -13.74 -5.60 -5.64
C GLU A 53 -12.83 -6.74 -6.06
N ILE A 54 -12.15 -6.61 -7.21
CA ILE A 54 -11.15 -7.58 -7.64
C ILE A 54 -9.99 -7.67 -6.65
N ILE A 55 -9.47 -6.53 -6.16
CA ILE A 55 -8.37 -6.51 -5.19
C ILE A 55 -8.78 -7.17 -3.87
N LEU A 56 -10.03 -6.98 -3.42
CA LEU A 56 -10.53 -7.57 -2.17
C LEU A 56 -10.80 -9.08 -2.30
N ASN A 57 -11.52 -9.47 -3.35
CA ASN A 57 -12.03 -10.82 -3.50
C ASN A 57 -10.98 -11.75 -4.10
N GLY A 58 -10.08 -11.23 -4.94
CA GLY A 58 -9.11 -11.98 -5.72
C GLY A 58 -9.64 -12.36 -7.10
N ASP A 59 -8.79 -13.01 -7.88
CA ASP A 59 -9.11 -13.47 -9.24
C ASP A 59 -10.48 -14.13 -9.32
N SER A 60 -11.26 -13.73 -10.33
CA SER A 60 -12.35 -14.56 -10.81
C SER A 60 -11.73 -15.87 -11.34
N PRO A 61 -12.27 -17.05 -11.00
CA PRO A 61 -11.64 -18.32 -11.35
C PRO A 61 -11.31 -18.36 -12.84
N ILE A 62 -10.05 -18.72 -13.14
CA ILE A 62 -9.61 -18.96 -14.52
C ILE A 62 -10.64 -19.90 -15.15
N PRO A 63 -11.26 -19.53 -16.28
CA PRO A 63 -12.24 -20.39 -16.91
C PRO A 63 -11.59 -21.74 -17.18
N THR A 64 -12.04 -22.77 -16.49
CA THR A 64 -11.50 -24.11 -16.62
C THR A 64 -12.59 -25.03 -17.07
N ARG A 65 -12.30 -25.84 -18.09
CA ARG A 65 -13.17 -26.92 -18.53
C ARG A 65 -12.56 -28.22 -18.04
N VAL A 66 -13.39 -29.05 -17.41
CA VAL A 66 -13.01 -30.42 -17.07
C VAL A 66 -13.27 -31.27 -18.31
N ILE A 67 -12.22 -31.83 -18.89
CA ILE A 67 -12.30 -32.82 -19.96
C ILE A 67 -11.70 -34.11 -19.38
N ASP A 68 -12.49 -35.18 -19.31
CA ASP A 68 -12.09 -36.48 -18.73
C ASP A 68 -11.39 -36.39 -17.36
N GLY A 69 -11.92 -35.55 -16.45
CA GLY A 69 -11.36 -35.36 -15.11
C GLY A 69 -10.12 -34.46 -15.05
N VAL A 70 -9.59 -34.02 -16.19
CA VAL A 70 -8.46 -33.08 -16.27
C VAL A 70 -8.99 -31.65 -16.39
N VAL A 71 -8.58 -30.80 -15.46
CA VAL A 71 -8.89 -29.36 -15.45
C VAL A 71 -7.99 -28.65 -16.45
N GLN A 72 -8.53 -28.18 -17.59
CA GLN A 72 -7.78 -27.40 -18.58
C GLN A 72 -8.17 -25.92 -18.56
N PRO A 73 -7.20 -24.98 -18.60
CA PRO A 73 -7.47 -23.56 -18.79
C PRO A 73 -8.09 -23.31 -20.17
N VAL A 74 -9.21 -22.61 -20.22
CA VAL A 74 -9.90 -22.24 -21.47
C VAL A 74 -9.81 -20.72 -21.65
N THR A 75 -9.74 -20.30 -22.91
CA THR A 75 -9.93 -18.90 -23.27
C THR A 75 -11.26 -18.37 -22.74
N PRO A 76 -11.32 -17.14 -22.20
CA PRO A 76 -12.57 -16.52 -21.77
C PRO A 76 -13.61 -16.52 -22.88
N THR A 77 -14.67 -17.32 -22.72
CA THR A 77 -15.72 -17.46 -23.72
C THR A 77 -16.89 -16.52 -23.46
N THR A 78 -17.08 -16.07 -22.21
CA THR A 78 -18.14 -15.12 -21.86
C THR A 78 -17.66 -13.68 -21.79
N ALA A 79 -18.58 -12.73 -22.03
CA ALA A 79 -18.30 -11.29 -21.91
C ALA A 79 -17.85 -10.91 -20.49
N GLU A 80 -18.45 -11.53 -19.47
CA GLU A 80 -18.10 -11.32 -18.06
C GLU A 80 -16.68 -11.77 -17.73
N GLN A 81 -16.25 -12.94 -18.21
CA GLN A 81 -14.88 -13.42 -17.99
C GLN A 81 -13.84 -12.52 -18.67
N ARG A 82 -14.16 -12.01 -19.87
CA ARG A 82 -13.30 -11.05 -20.58
C ARG A 82 -13.21 -9.72 -19.83
N LEU A 83 -14.33 -9.24 -19.30
CA LEU A 83 -14.39 -8.02 -18.48
C LEU A 83 -13.60 -8.19 -17.18
N ALA A 84 -13.77 -9.31 -16.49
CA ALA A 84 -13.03 -9.63 -15.27
C ALA A 84 -11.52 -9.63 -15.51
N ARG A 85 -11.02 -10.31 -16.56
CA ARG A 85 -9.59 -10.27 -16.91
C ARG A 85 -9.09 -8.87 -17.25
N LYS A 86 -9.89 -8.06 -17.94
CA LYS A 86 -9.52 -6.68 -18.26
C LYS A 86 -9.38 -5.85 -16.99
N ASN A 87 -10.32 -6.02 -16.06
CA ASN A 87 -10.32 -5.32 -14.77
C ASN A 87 -9.16 -5.78 -13.88
N GLU A 88 -8.83 -7.07 -13.88
CA GLU A 88 -7.66 -7.66 -13.22
C GLU A 88 -6.37 -6.98 -13.67
N LEU A 89 -6.11 -7.00 -14.99
CA LEU A 89 -4.91 -6.38 -15.57
C LEU A 89 -4.86 -4.87 -15.30
N LYS A 90 -6.02 -4.19 -15.32
CA LYS A 90 -6.10 -2.76 -15.02
C LYS A 90 -5.79 -2.49 -13.54
N ALA A 91 -6.32 -3.29 -12.62
CA ALA A 91 -6.06 -3.17 -11.19
C ALA A 91 -4.57 -3.42 -10.88
N GLN A 92 -4.02 -4.50 -11.42
CA GLN A 92 -2.60 -4.84 -11.26
C GLN A 92 -1.68 -3.76 -11.84
N GLY A 93 -1.93 -3.32 -13.08
CA GLY A 93 -1.14 -2.26 -13.73
C GLY A 93 -1.20 -0.94 -12.96
N THR A 94 -2.38 -0.59 -12.42
CA THR A 94 -2.56 0.62 -11.60
C THR A 94 -1.78 0.53 -10.29
N LEU A 95 -1.84 -0.61 -9.59
CA LEU A 95 -1.06 -0.83 -8.36
C LEU A 95 0.44 -0.75 -8.61
N LEU A 96 0.93 -1.31 -9.72
CA LEU A 96 2.35 -1.24 -10.10
C LEU A 96 2.80 0.20 -10.40
N MET A 97 2.01 0.95 -11.18
CA MET A 97 2.31 2.36 -11.47
C MET A 97 2.24 3.25 -10.21
N ALA A 98 1.47 2.85 -9.21
CA ALA A 98 1.41 3.54 -7.93
C ALA A 98 2.64 3.29 -7.06
N LEU A 99 3.57 2.41 -7.46
CA LEU A 99 4.83 2.17 -6.76
C LEU A 99 6.01 2.89 -7.44
N PRO A 100 7.00 3.40 -6.68
CA PRO A 100 8.25 3.88 -7.25
C PRO A 100 8.98 2.79 -8.03
N ASP A 101 9.59 3.14 -9.16
CA ASP A 101 10.23 2.21 -10.12
C ASP A 101 11.18 1.19 -9.47
N LYS A 102 11.99 1.64 -8.49
CA LYS A 102 12.91 0.79 -7.71
C LYS A 102 12.26 -0.40 -6.99
N HIS A 103 10.94 -0.38 -6.83
CA HIS A 103 10.17 -1.43 -6.18
C HIS A 103 9.31 -2.23 -7.15
N GLN A 104 8.98 -1.71 -8.34
CA GLN A 104 8.04 -2.34 -9.29
C GLN A 104 8.46 -3.75 -9.70
N LEU A 105 9.74 -3.94 -10.08
CA LEU A 105 10.26 -5.25 -10.52
C LEU A 105 10.11 -6.35 -9.45
N LYS A 106 10.20 -5.98 -8.16
CA LYS A 106 10.07 -6.93 -7.04
C LYS A 106 8.62 -7.37 -6.80
N PHE A 107 7.67 -6.62 -7.32
CA PHE A 107 6.24 -6.87 -7.15
C PHE A 107 5.57 -7.42 -8.42
N ASN A 108 6.24 -7.35 -9.57
CA ASN A 108 5.76 -7.92 -10.83
C ASN A 108 5.71 -9.46 -10.86
N ILE A 109 6.05 -10.13 -9.75
CA ILE A 109 5.97 -11.60 -9.61
C ILE A 109 4.57 -12.08 -9.22
N HIS A 110 3.69 -11.17 -8.79
CA HIS A 110 2.36 -11.50 -8.31
C HIS A 110 1.40 -11.63 -9.47
N LYS A 111 0.75 -12.79 -9.57
CA LYS A 111 -0.13 -13.16 -10.69
C LYS A 111 -1.44 -12.35 -10.74
N ASP A 112 -1.89 -11.87 -9.59
CA ASP A 112 -3.18 -11.19 -9.42
C ASP A 112 -3.04 -9.95 -8.50
N ALA A 113 -3.96 -9.01 -8.65
CA ALA A 113 -3.96 -7.71 -8.00
C ALA A 113 -4.14 -7.82 -6.48
N LYS A 114 -4.83 -8.87 -6.01
CA LYS A 114 -4.99 -9.15 -4.59
C LYS A 114 -3.68 -9.56 -3.94
N THR A 115 -3.01 -10.59 -4.48
CA THR A 115 -1.71 -11.05 -3.99
C THR A 115 -0.65 -9.96 -4.09
N LEU A 116 -0.72 -9.12 -5.12
CA LEU A 116 0.08 -7.91 -5.24
C LEU A 116 -0.17 -6.93 -4.07
N MET A 117 -1.44 -6.59 -3.78
CA MET A 117 -1.79 -5.70 -2.66
C MET A 117 -1.34 -6.29 -1.31
N GLU A 118 -1.59 -7.58 -1.07
CA GLU A 118 -1.16 -8.28 0.15
C GLU A 118 0.36 -8.23 0.33
N ALA A 119 1.13 -8.42 -0.75
CA ALA A 119 2.58 -8.33 -0.70
C ALA A 119 3.07 -6.90 -0.41
N ILE A 120 2.44 -5.89 -1.03
CA ILE A 120 2.70 -4.48 -0.75
C ILE A 120 2.45 -4.19 0.72
N GLU A 121 1.28 -4.60 1.24
CA GLU A 121 0.93 -4.46 2.65
C GLU A 121 1.93 -5.15 3.55
N LYS A 122 2.25 -6.42 3.31
CA LYS A 122 3.19 -7.17 4.15
C LYS A 122 4.56 -6.50 4.21
N ARG A 123 5.05 -5.96 3.09
CA ARG A 123 6.36 -5.31 3.00
C ARG A 123 6.39 -3.98 3.75
N PHE A 124 5.38 -3.12 3.57
CA PHE A 124 5.41 -1.74 4.06
C PHE A 124 4.68 -1.54 5.39
N ARG A 125 3.70 -2.39 5.75
CA ARG A 125 3.07 -2.39 7.09
C ARG A 125 4.09 -2.70 8.18
N ARG A 126 4.96 -3.68 7.97
CA ARG A 126 6.03 -4.06 8.91
C ARG A 126 7.00 -2.90 9.18
N ASN A 127 7.28 -2.09 8.16
CA ASN A 127 8.15 -0.92 8.29
C ASN A 127 7.59 0.11 9.30
N LYS A 128 6.26 0.29 9.36
CA LYS A 128 5.63 1.21 10.31
C LYS A 128 5.79 0.75 11.75
N GLU A 129 5.50 -0.52 12.04
CA GLU A 129 5.60 -1.07 13.39
C GLU A 129 7.04 -1.02 13.89
N THR A 130 7.99 -1.43 13.05
CA THR A 130 9.42 -1.35 13.38
C THR A 130 9.88 0.09 13.59
N LYS A 131 9.47 1.04 12.74
CA LYS A 131 9.77 2.47 12.93
C LYS A 131 9.14 3.03 14.22
N LYS A 132 7.90 2.65 14.55
CA LYS A 132 7.23 3.09 15.79
C LYS A 132 7.95 2.57 17.03
N VAL A 133 8.38 1.31 17.02
CA VAL A 133 9.14 0.68 18.12
C VAL A 133 10.54 1.30 18.24
N GLN A 134 11.25 1.48 17.12
CA GLN A 134 12.55 2.15 17.12
C GLN A 134 12.43 3.59 17.62
N LYS A 135 11.40 4.31 17.19
CA LYS A 135 11.11 5.67 17.63
C LYS A 135 10.83 5.74 19.13
N SER A 136 9.99 4.86 19.68
CA SER A 136 9.74 4.85 21.14
C SER A 136 11.01 4.50 21.93
N LEU A 137 11.83 3.59 21.43
CA LEU A 137 13.10 3.22 22.07
C LEU A 137 14.10 4.38 22.06
N LEU A 138 14.27 5.06 20.93
CA LEU A 138 15.16 6.22 20.81
C LEU A 138 14.69 7.39 21.67
N LYS A 139 13.38 7.64 21.75
CA LYS A 139 12.81 8.65 22.64
C LYS A 139 13.08 8.32 24.10
N GLN A 140 12.89 7.07 24.50
CA GLN A 140 13.24 6.62 25.84
C GLN A 140 14.75 6.76 26.12
N GLN A 141 15.62 6.44 25.15
CA GLN A 141 17.06 6.63 25.29
C GLN A 141 17.45 8.11 25.43
N TYR A 142 16.77 9.00 24.71
CA TYR A 142 16.95 10.44 24.80
C TYR A 142 16.47 10.99 26.15
N GLU A 143 15.27 10.61 26.61
CA GLU A 143 14.71 11.04 27.90
C GLU A 143 15.56 10.56 29.09
N ASN A 144 16.18 9.38 28.98
CA ASN A 144 17.07 8.83 30.00
C ASN A 144 18.55 9.15 29.76
N PHE A 145 18.87 10.06 28.83
CA PHE A 145 20.24 10.38 28.50
C PHE A 145 20.96 11.01 29.70
N THR A 146 22.05 10.38 30.11
CA THR A 146 22.92 10.86 31.20
C THR A 146 24.38 10.67 30.78
N GLY A 147 25.24 11.62 31.17
CA GLY A 147 26.68 11.49 31.02
C GLY A 147 27.29 10.72 32.20
N SER A 148 28.32 9.92 31.94
CA SER A 148 29.11 9.27 33.01
C SER A 148 30.24 10.19 33.48
N SER A 149 30.62 10.08 34.76
CA SER A 149 31.77 10.81 35.32
C SER A 149 33.13 10.39 34.72
N SER A 150 33.14 9.27 33.99
CA SER A 150 34.32 8.75 33.27
C SER A 150 34.38 9.17 31.80
N GLU A 151 33.35 9.84 31.28
CA GLU A 151 33.29 10.30 29.88
C GLU A 151 33.75 11.75 29.74
N SER A 152 34.44 12.05 28.64
CA SER A 152 34.76 13.44 28.29
C SER A 152 33.53 14.17 27.75
N LEU A 153 33.55 15.49 27.82
CA LEU A 153 32.46 16.33 27.30
C LEU A 153 32.22 16.09 25.80
N ASP A 154 33.29 15.89 25.02
CA ASP A 154 33.21 15.57 23.59
C ASP A 154 32.51 14.22 23.35
N GLN A 155 32.80 13.20 24.16
CA GLN A 155 32.14 11.89 24.06
C GLN A 155 30.65 11.98 24.38
N ILE A 156 30.29 12.76 25.40
CA ILE A 156 28.87 13.02 25.75
C ILE A 156 28.17 13.75 24.60
N HIS A 157 28.82 14.76 24.02
CA HIS A 157 28.30 15.51 22.89
C HIS A 157 28.06 14.62 21.67
N ASP A 158 29.05 13.80 21.28
CA ASP A 158 28.95 12.90 20.13
C ASP A 158 27.81 11.88 20.30
N ARG A 159 27.65 11.31 21.50
CA ARG A 159 26.56 10.37 21.79
C ARG A 159 25.18 11.04 21.71
N LEU A 160 25.05 12.26 22.23
CA LEU A 160 23.81 13.04 22.17
C LEU A 160 23.47 13.41 20.72
N GLN A 161 24.44 13.93 19.97
CA GLN A 161 24.26 14.28 18.55
C GLN A 161 23.83 13.06 17.73
N LYS A 162 24.43 11.90 17.99
CA LYS A 162 24.04 10.64 17.32
C LYS A 162 22.57 10.28 17.59
N LEU A 163 22.08 10.43 18.82
CA LEU A 163 20.66 10.18 19.16
C LEU A 163 19.73 11.17 18.44
N ILE A 164 20.09 12.44 18.41
CA ILE A 164 19.32 13.51 17.74
C ILE A 164 19.23 13.21 16.23
N SER A 165 20.36 12.94 15.57
CA SER A 165 20.37 12.59 14.14
C SER A 165 19.52 11.37 13.83
N GLN A 166 19.49 10.36 14.72
CA GLN A 166 18.65 9.17 14.54
C GLN A 166 17.14 9.47 14.67
N LEU A 167 16.76 10.37 15.57
CA LEU A 167 15.38 10.83 15.74
C LEU A 167 14.91 11.67 14.55
N GLU A 168 15.76 12.55 14.03
CA GLU A 168 15.48 13.38 12.85
C GLU A 168 15.24 12.52 11.59
N ILE A 169 16.07 11.48 11.37
CA ILE A 169 15.90 10.55 10.24
C ILE A 169 14.54 9.82 10.29
N LEU A 170 13.98 9.61 11.47
CA LEU A 170 12.66 9.00 11.66
C LEU A 170 11.50 10.00 11.59
N GLY A 171 11.78 11.28 11.31
CA GLY A 171 10.78 12.34 11.16
C GLY A 171 10.23 12.85 12.49
N GLU A 172 10.99 12.78 13.59
CA GLU A 172 10.72 13.65 14.74
C GLU A 172 11.42 14.99 14.57
N SER A 173 10.62 16.05 14.61
CA SER A 173 11.13 17.35 15.05
C SER A 173 11.12 17.34 16.57
N LEU A 174 12.28 17.51 17.19
CA LEU A 174 12.42 17.75 18.63
C LEU A 174 12.12 19.21 19.00
N PHE A 175 11.76 20.03 18.01
CA PHE A 175 11.47 21.46 18.09
C PHE A 175 10.14 21.81 17.41
#